data_AF-A0A7J8MR84-F1
#
_entry.id   AF-A0A7J8MR84-F1
#
_cell.length_a   1.000
_cell.length_b   1.000
_cell.length_c   1.000
_cell.angle_alpha   90.00
_cell.angle_beta   90.00
_cell.angle_gamma   90.00
#
_symmetry.space_group_name_H-M   'P 1'
#
loop_
_entity.id
_entity.type
_entity.pdbx_description
1 polymer ?
#
loop_
_entity_poly.entity_id
_entity_poly.type
_entity_poly.pdbx_seq_one_letter_code
_entity_poly.pdbx_strand_id
1 'polypeptide(L)'
;MQGLKNLKVAFHHATKEEVVIHNIRLPKQSTVGDVIDELKTKVELSHPNAELRLLEVFYHKIYKIPEEEKNLGPNGRLIHVYHFTKETAQNQMQIQNFGEPFFLVIHEGETLAEVKVRIQKKLQVPDEEFSKWKFAFMSLSRPEYLQESDIVFNRFQRRDVYGAWEQYLGLEHSDNTPKRAYVNQ
;
A
#
# COMPACT_ATOMS: atom_id res chain seq x y z
N MET A 1 21.71 30.88 9.59
CA MET A 1 20.38 30.89 8.95
C MET A 1 19.94 29.44 8.83
N GLN A 2 18.87 29.02 9.53
CA GLN A 2 18.44 27.63 9.55
C GLN A 2 17.75 27.29 8.22
N GLY A 3 18.23 26.25 7.52
CA GLY A 3 17.67 25.88 6.21
C GLY A 3 16.25 25.31 6.35
N LEU A 4 15.37 25.62 5.40
CA LEU A 4 14.02 25.06 5.31
C LEU A 4 13.96 23.95 4.26
N LYS A 5 13.02 23.03 4.42
CA LYS A 5 12.62 22.00 3.43
C LYS A 5 11.12 22.11 3.15
N ASN A 6 10.74 21.84 1.90
CA ASN A 6 9.34 21.72 1.49
C ASN A 6 9.06 20.25 1.18
N LEU A 7 8.00 19.70 1.75
CA LEU A 7 7.52 18.35 1.52
C LEU A 7 6.13 18.44 0.89
N LYS A 8 5.89 17.67 -0.18
CA LYS A 8 4.55 17.47 -0.73
C LYS A 8 4.03 16.14 -0.18
N VAL A 9 2.96 16.19 0.60
CA VAL A 9 2.38 15.02 1.26
C VAL A 9 0.98 14.78 0.70
N ALA A 10 0.75 13.58 0.17
CA ALA A 10 -0.59 13.10 -0.16
C ALA A 10 -1.30 12.66 1.13
N PHE A 11 -2.48 13.22 1.39
CA PHE A 11 -3.29 12.92 2.56
C PHE A 11 -4.52 12.13 2.16
N HIS A 12 -4.71 10.97 2.81
CA HIS A 12 -5.85 10.08 2.64
C HIS A 12 -6.76 10.20 3.85
N HIS A 13 -7.96 10.75 3.66
CA HIS A 13 -8.94 10.79 4.72
C HIS A 13 -9.63 9.42 4.87
N ALA A 14 -9.95 9.02 6.10
CA ALA A 14 -10.51 7.70 6.38
C ALA A 14 -11.85 7.41 5.67
N THR A 15 -12.58 8.46 5.27
CA THR A 15 -13.93 8.37 4.70
C THR A 15 -14.12 9.14 3.40
N LYS A 16 -13.11 9.87 2.91
CA LYS A 16 -13.20 10.65 1.66
C LYS A 16 -12.33 9.96 0.63
N GLU A 17 -12.86 9.76 -0.57
CA GLU A 17 -12.13 9.14 -1.69
C GLU A 17 -11.06 10.07 -2.26
N GLU A 18 -11.21 11.38 -2.07
CA GLU A 18 -10.28 12.36 -2.62
C GLU A 18 -8.97 12.40 -1.82
N VAL A 19 -7.86 12.21 -2.54
CA VAL A 19 -6.51 12.41 -2.03
C VAL A 19 -6.11 13.86 -2.19
N VAL A 20 -5.79 14.51 -1.07
CA VAL A 20 -5.43 15.94 -1.05
C VAL A 20 -3.93 16.09 -0.88
N ILE A 21 -3.29 16.93 -1.72
CA ILE A 21 -1.85 17.20 -1.60
C ILE A 21 -1.64 18.45 -0.73
N HIS A 22 -0.92 18.27 0.38
CA HIS A 22 -0.51 19.35 1.26
C HIS A 22 0.98 19.68 1.08
N ASN A 23 1.30 20.98 1.02
CA ASN A 23 2.68 21.46 1.06
C ASN A 23 3.06 21.78 2.51
N ILE A 24 4.03 21.04 3.05
CA ILE A 24 4.53 21.18 4.41
C ILE A 24 5.92 21.82 4.36
N ARG A 25 6.09 22.97 4.99
CA ARG A 25 7.36 23.69 5.03
C ARG A 25 7.89 23.71 6.45
N LEU A 26 9.03 23.05 6.66
CA LEU A 26 9.61 22.88 8.00
C LEU A 26 11.13 23.08 7.96
N PRO A 27 11.79 23.36 9.10
CA PRO A 27 13.24 23.34 9.20
C PRO A 27 13.85 22.01 8.73
N LYS A 28 15.06 22.03 8.17
CA LYS A 28 15.71 20.82 7.63
C LYS A 28 15.86 19.71 8.66
N GLN A 29 16.15 20.07 9.91
CA GLN A 29 16.32 19.13 11.03
C GLN A 29 15.01 18.56 11.61
N SER A 30 13.85 18.93 11.06
CA SER A 30 12.55 18.47 11.57
C SER A 30 12.36 16.97 11.37
N THR A 31 11.74 16.35 12.36
CA THR A 31 11.42 14.94 12.51
C THR A 31 10.11 14.56 11.80
N VAL A 32 9.77 13.26 11.79
CA VAL A 32 8.46 12.79 11.33
C VAL A 32 7.32 13.32 12.21
N GLY A 33 7.55 13.45 13.52
CA GLY A 33 6.56 14.02 14.44
C GLY A 33 6.19 15.46 14.06
N ASP A 34 7.19 16.29 13.75
CA ASP A 34 6.96 17.68 13.32
C ASP A 34 6.13 17.76 12.02
N VAL A 35 6.35 16.83 11.09
CA VAL A 35 5.56 16.74 9.84
C VAL A 35 4.11 16.37 10.13
N ILE A 36 3.90 15.40 11.02
CA ILE A 36 2.56 14.95 11.43
C ILE A 36 1.81 16.07 12.14
N ASP A 37 2.46 16.76 13.07
CA ASP A 37 1.84 17.84 13.84
C ASP A 37 1.46 19.02 12.93
N GLU A 38 2.36 19.41 12.02
CA GLU A 38 2.05 20.44 11.02
C GLU A 38 0.91 19.99 10.09
N LEU A 39 0.85 18.72 9.68
CA LEU A 39 -0.24 18.20 8.86
C LEU A 39 -1.59 18.23 9.59
N LYS A 40 -1.63 17.87 10.89
CA LYS A 40 -2.85 17.93 11.72
C LYS A 40 -3.45 19.34 11.77
N THR A 41 -2.65 20.40 11.64
CA THR A 41 -3.18 21.78 11.56
C THR A 41 -3.86 22.11 10.23
N LYS A 42 -3.59 21.33 9.17
CA LYS A 42 -4.07 21.59 7.80
C LYS A 42 -5.19 20.66 7.35
N VAL A 43 -5.52 19.63 8.14
CA VAL A 43 -6.50 18.61 7.77
C VAL A 43 -7.58 18.49 8.84
N GLU A 44 -8.77 18.10 8.39
CA GLU A 44 -9.83 17.63 9.29
C GLU A 44 -9.57 16.16 9.60
N LEU A 45 -9.54 15.81 10.90
CA LEU A 45 -9.41 14.43 11.35
C LEU A 45 -10.79 13.77 11.45
N SER A 46 -10.84 12.46 11.23
CA SER A 46 -12.07 11.68 11.39
C SER A 46 -12.60 11.67 12.83
N HIS A 47 -11.72 11.77 13.82
CA HIS A 47 -12.04 11.96 15.24
C HIS A 47 -10.86 12.66 15.97
N PRO A 48 -11.09 13.27 17.15
CA PRO A 48 -10.07 14.07 17.84
C PRO A 48 -8.78 13.31 18.19
N ASN A 49 -8.88 12.01 18.42
CA ASN A 49 -7.76 11.14 18.77
C ASN A 49 -7.22 10.34 17.56
N ALA A 50 -7.52 10.75 16.33
CA ALA A 50 -7.06 10.04 15.15
C ALA A 50 -5.53 10.11 15.04
N GLU A 51 -4.91 8.96 14.85
CA GLU A 51 -3.48 8.86 14.58
C GLU A 51 -3.21 9.04 13.09
N LEU A 52 -2.21 9.86 12.76
CA LEU A 52 -1.71 9.97 11.39
C LEU A 52 -0.45 9.13 11.25
N ARG A 53 -0.31 8.48 10.09
CA ARG A 53 0.88 7.72 9.72
C ARG A 53 1.48 8.33 8.47
N LEU A 54 2.79 8.51 8.46
CA LEU A 54 3.52 8.97 7.29
C LEU A 54 4.20 7.78 6.61
N LEU A 55 3.84 7.53 5.36
CA LEU A 55 4.38 6.45 4.54
C LEU A 55 5.28 7.02 3.44
N GLU A 56 6.47 6.47 3.29
CA GLU A 56 7.32 6.75 2.14
C GLU A 56 6.92 5.80 1.00
N VAL A 57 6.38 6.35 -0.09
CA VAL A 57 5.91 5.61 -1.25
C VAL A 57 6.73 6.00 -2.48
N PHE A 58 7.32 5.02 -3.15
CA PHE A 58 8.07 5.22 -4.39
C PHE A 58 7.80 4.05 -5.35
N TYR A 59 7.58 4.36 -6.64
CA TYR A 59 7.15 3.40 -7.67
C TYR A 59 6.02 2.45 -7.23
N HIS A 60 4.97 3.00 -6.61
CA HIS A 60 3.80 2.22 -6.14
C HIS A 60 4.14 1.14 -5.10
N LYS A 61 5.23 1.34 -4.35
CA LYS A 61 5.65 0.50 -3.22
C LYS A 61 5.87 1.36 -1.99
N ILE A 62 5.47 0.86 -0.83
CA ILE A 62 5.82 1.48 0.45
C ILE A 62 7.26 1.07 0.75
N TYR A 63 8.12 1.97 1.23
CA TYR A 63 9.57 1.78 1.44
C TYR A 63 10.00 1.70 2.90
N LYS A 64 9.11 2.05 3.83
CA LYS A 64 9.38 1.90 5.26
C LYS A 64 8.08 1.54 5.99
N ILE A 65 8.12 0.44 6.73
CA ILE A 65 7.05 0.05 7.64
C ILE A 65 7.27 0.82 8.96
N PRO A 66 6.30 1.61 9.44
CA PRO A 66 6.36 2.21 10.76
C PRO A 66 6.56 1.14 11.84
N GLU A 67 7.36 1.41 12.87
CA GLU A 67 7.67 0.39 13.91
C GLU A 67 6.42 -0.06 14.66
N GLU A 68 5.42 0.80 14.74
CA GLU A 68 4.11 0.58 15.35
C GLU A 68 3.36 -0.58 14.67
N GLU A 69 3.56 -0.78 13.36
CA GLU A 69 2.91 -1.86 12.61
C GLU A 69 3.61 -3.22 12.75
N LYS A 70 4.75 -3.28 13.43
CA LYS A 70 5.46 -4.54 13.74
C LYS A 70 4.88 -5.26 14.95
N ASN A 71 4.13 -4.56 15.80
CA ASN A 71 3.59 -5.08 17.05
C ASN A 71 2.17 -5.66 16.89
N LEU A 72 2.00 -6.66 16.01
CA LEU A 72 0.70 -7.29 15.73
C LEU A 72 0.34 -8.47 16.65
N GLY A 73 1.14 -8.70 17.70
CA GLY A 73 1.07 -9.93 18.50
C GLY A 73 1.60 -11.16 17.74
N PRO A 74 1.64 -12.34 18.40
CA PRO A 74 2.28 -13.53 17.84
C PRO A 74 1.58 -14.05 16.58
N ASN A 75 0.26 -13.84 16.46
CA ASN A 75 -0.60 -14.49 15.48
C ASN A 75 -0.98 -13.61 14.27
N GLY A 76 -0.36 -12.44 14.15
CA GLY A 76 -0.55 -11.51 13.02
C GLY A 76 0.71 -11.40 12.16
N ARG A 77 0.50 -11.24 10.86
CA ARG A 77 1.55 -10.80 9.92
C ARG A 77 1.06 -9.59 9.15
N LEU A 78 1.86 -8.53 9.16
CA LEU A 78 1.68 -7.40 8.26
C LEU A 78 2.26 -7.78 6.90
N ILE A 79 1.47 -7.66 5.85
CA ILE A 79 1.92 -7.88 4.48
C ILE A 79 1.68 -6.63 3.64
N HIS A 80 2.53 -6.45 2.64
CA HIS A 80 2.30 -5.49 1.56
C HIS A 80 1.26 -6.02 0.59
N VAL A 81 0.40 -5.14 0.09
CA VAL A 81 -0.56 -5.42 -0.98
C VAL A 81 -0.40 -4.39 -2.08
N TYR A 82 -0.13 -4.84 -3.30
CA TYR A 82 0.14 -3.98 -4.46
C TYR A 82 -0.74 -4.36 -5.64
N HIS A 83 -1.17 -3.35 -6.40
CA HIS A 83 -1.86 -3.53 -7.68
C HIS A 83 -0.82 -3.70 -8.78
N PHE A 84 -1.05 -4.62 -9.71
CA PHE A 84 -0.16 -4.80 -10.85
C PHE A 84 -0.89 -5.20 -12.13
N THR A 85 -0.34 -4.78 -13.26
CA THR A 85 -0.65 -5.37 -14.57
C THR A 85 0.42 -6.38 -14.94
N LYS A 86 0.01 -7.42 -15.65
CA LYS A 86 0.93 -8.38 -16.26
C LYS A 86 0.82 -8.26 -17.77
N GLU A 87 1.90 -7.85 -18.41
CA GLU A 87 2.02 -7.84 -19.86
C GLU A 87 2.99 -8.94 -20.30
N THR A 88 2.63 -9.65 -21.37
CA THR A 88 3.53 -10.64 -21.99
C THR A 88 3.85 -10.15 -23.38
N ALA A 89 5.02 -9.55 -23.54
CA ALA A 89 5.52 -9.06 -24.82
C ALA A 89 6.83 -9.79 -25.15
N GLN A 90 6.99 -10.24 -26.39
CA GLN A 90 8.24 -10.86 -26.88
C GLN A 90 8.76 -12.01 -26.00
N ASN A 91 7.86 -12.87 -25.49
CA ASN A 91 8.17 -13.98 -24.56
C ASN A 91 8.81 -13.54 -23.22
N GLN A 92 8.75 -12.25 -22.89
CA GLN A 92 9.13 -11.73 -21.58
C GLN A 92 7.88 -11.28 -20.82
N MET A 93 7.73 -11.79 -19.60
CA MET A 93 6.69 -11.37 -18.69
C MET A 93 7.15 -10.10 -17.96
N GLN A 94 6.38 -9.03 -18.08
CA GLN A 94 6.61 -7.77 -17.39
C GLN A 94 5.51 -7.54 -16.36
N ILE A 95 5.93 -7.23 -15.13
CA ILE A 95 5.06 -6.87 -14.03
C ILE A 95 5.21 -5.37 -13.81
N GLN A 96 4.11 -4.63 -13.90
CA GLN A 96 4.08 -3.20 -13.65
C GLN A 96 3.14 -2.91 -12.49
N ASN A 97 3.69 -2.43 -11.37
CA ASN A 97 2.87 -1.96 -10.26
C ASN A 97 2.25 -0.60 -10.59
N PHE A 98 1.03 -0.36 -10.12
CA PHE A 98 0.32 0.90 -10.26
C PHE A 98 -0.54 1.17 -9.02
N GLY A 99 -1.28 2.28 -9.05
CA GLY A 99 -2.24 2.60 -8.00
C GLY A 99 -1.59 2.85 -6.64
N GLU A 100 -2.37 2.63 -5.58
CA GLU A 100 -1.96 2.93 -4.21
C GLU A 100 -1.67 1.65 -3.43
N PRO A 101 -0.43 1.47 -2.95
CA PRO A 101 -0.10 0.33 -2.11
C PRO A 101 -0.71 0.48 -0.72
N PHE A 102 -1.03 -0.65 -0.08
CA PHE A 102 -1.49 -0.64 1.31
C PHE A 102 -0.98 -1.86 2.09
N PHE A 103 -1.12 -1.80 3.42
CA PHE A 103 -0.84 -2.92 4.31
C PHE A 103 -2.11 -3.69 4.64
N LEU A 104 -1.95 -5.01 4.81
CA LEU A 104 -2.99 -5.87 5.34
C LEU A 104 -2.42 -6.75 6.44
N VAL A 105 -3.16 -6.88 7.54
CA VAL A 105 -2.88 -7.88 8.56
C VAL A 105 -3.57 -9.17 8.17
N ILE A 106 -2.82 -10.26 8.08
CA ILE A 106 -3.34 -11.61 7.86
C ILE A 106 -3.11 -12.47 9.09
N HIS A 107 -3.99 -13.45 9.30
CA HIS A 107 -3.97 -14.35 10.44
C HIS A 107 -3.81 -15.81 10.01
N GLU A 108 -3.33 -16.64 10.94
CA GLU A 108 -3.21 -18.09 10.71
C GLU A 108 -4.58 -18.70 10.42
N GLY A 109 -4.63 -19.63 9.44
CA GLY A 109 -5.86 -20.29 9.01
C GLY A 109 -6.75 -19.46 8.08
N GLU A 110 -6.43 -18.19 7.83
CA GLU A 110 -7.22 -17.35 6.95
C GLU A 110 -7.01 -17.71 5.47
N THR A 111 -8.12 -18.05 4.81
CA THR A 111 -8.17 -18.40 3.39
C THR A 111 -8.12 -17.15 2.50
N LEU A 112 -7.75 -17.32 1.22
CA LEU A 112 -7.82 -16.24 0.26
C LEU A 112 -9.25 -15.68 0.12
N ALA A 113 -10.27 -16.53 0.18
CA ALA A 113 -11.67 -16.09 0.11
C ALA A 113 -12.01 -15.06 1.20
N GLU A 114 -11.59 -15.32 2.43
CA GLU A 114 -11.79 -14.42 3.58
C GLU A 114 -10.97 -13.13 3.43
N VAL A 115 -9.72 -13.24 2.99
CA VAL A 115 -8.85 -12.09 2.70
C VAL A 115 -9.45 -11.20 1.62
N LYS A 116 -10.00 -11.78 0.56
CA LYS A 116 -10.64 -11.08 -0.57
C LYS A 116 -11.81 -10.22 -0.11
N VAL A 117 -12.67 -10.73 0.77
CA VAL A 117 -13.80 -9.96 1.34
C VAL A 117 -13.29 -8.70 2.07
N ARG A 118 -12.22 -8.82 2.86
CA ARG A 118 -11.63 -7.68 3.59
C ARG A 118 -10.99 -6.67 2.63
N ILE A 119 -10.27 -7.14 1.61
CA ILE A 119 -9.67 -6.27 0.59
C ILE A 119 -10.75 -5.54 -0.19
N GLN A 120 -11.79 -6.23 -0.65
CA GLN A 120 -12.88 -5.62 -1.40
C GLN A 120 -13.59 -4.54 -0.58
N LYS A 121 -13.91 -4.84 0.68
CA LYS A 121 -14.51 -3.86 1.60
C LYS A 121 -13.59 -2.65 1.82
N LYS A 122 -12.28 -2.87 1.92
CA LYS A 122 -11.30 -1.79 2.11
C LYS A 122 -11.17 -0.90 0.88
N LEU A 123 -11.21 -1.48 -0.31
CA LEU A 123 -11.05 -0.77 -1.58
C LEU A 123 -12.36 -0.24 -2.16
N GLN A 124 -13.51 -0.66 -1.60
CA GLN A 124 -14.85 -0.27 -2.05
C GLN A 124 -15.11 -0.58 -3.55
N VAL A 125 -14.55 -1.69 -4.04
CA VAL A 125 -14.68 -2.11 -5.45
C VAL A 125 -15.97 -2.91 -5.65
N PRO A 126 -16.80 -2.61 -6.67
CA PRO A 126 -18.01 -3.36 -6.98
C PRO A 126 -17.72 -4.85 -7.25
N ASP A 127 -18.66 -5.73 -6.87
CA ASP A 127 -18.52 -7.19 -7.05
C ASP A 127 -18.18 -7.59 -8.49
N GLU A 128 -18.83 -6.96 -9.47
CA GLU A 128 -18.62 -7.26 -10.88
C GLU A 128 -17.17 -6.96 -11.33
N GLU A 129 -16.60 -5.87 -10.85
CA GLU A 129 -15.21 -5.50 -11.16
C GLU A 129 -14.24 -6.39 -10.38
N PHE A 130 -14.46 -6.56 -9.08
CA PHE A 130 -13.58 -7.32 -8.20
C PHE A 130 -13.50 -8.81 -8.57
N SER A 131 -14.59 -9.37 -9.11
CA SER A 131 -14.62 -10.77 -9.59
C SER A 131 -13.64 -11.04 -10.73
N LYS A 132 -13.20 -10.01 -11.46
CA LYS A 132 -12.26 -10.11 -12.59
C LYS A 132 -10.79 -10.11 -12.12
N TRP A 133 -10.53 -9.74 -10.85
CA TRP A 133 -9.18 -9.60 -10.31
C TRP A 133 -8.57 -10.97 -10.00
N LYS A 134 -7.26 -11.10 -10.20
CA LYS A 134 -6.51 -12.30 -9.78
C LYS A 134 -5.56 -11.94 -8.65
N PHE A 135 -5.40 -12.89 -7.73
CA PHE A 135 -4.59 -12.72 -6.54
C PHE A 135 -3.38 -13.62 -6.63
N ALA A 136 -2.20 -13.05 -6.39
CA ALA A 136 -0.95 -13.78 -6.46
C ALA A 136 -0.08 -13.50 -5.24
N PHE A 137 0.59 -14.53 -4.74
CA PHE A 137 1.78 -14.33 -3.94
C PHE A 137 2.92 -13.91 -4.89
N MET A 138 3.46 -12.73 -4.68
CA MET A 138 4.55 -12.19 -5.49
C MET A 138 5.86 -12.45 -4.78
N SER A 139 6.86 -12.98 -5.48
CA SER A 139 8.24 -13.14 -5.00
C SER A 139 9.21 -12.88 -6.14
N LEU A 140 10.14 -11.92 -5.98
CA LEU A 140 11.14 -11.59 -7.01
C LEU A 140 10.53 -11.35 -8.40
N SER A 141 9.43 -10.59 -8.46
CA SER A 141 8.65 -10.30 -9.68
C SER A 141 8.02 -11.52 -10.36
N ARG A 142 7.90 -12.66 -9.66
CA ARG A 142 7.23 -13.86 -10.15
C ARG A 142 5.88 -14.03 -9.42
N PRO A 143 4.75 -14.04 -10.15
CA PRO A 143 3.45 -14.33 -9.57
C PRO A 143 3.23 -15.83 -9.39
N GLU A 144 2.83 -16.21 -8.18
CA GLU A 144 2.22 -17.50 -7.86
C GLU A 144 0.73 -17.27 -7.54
N TYR A 145 -0.16 -17.59 -8.47
CA TYR A 145 -1.59 -17.34 -8.28
C TYR A 145 -2.19 -18.23 -7.21
N LEU A 146 -2.97 -17.60 -6.34
CA LEU A 146 -3.61 -18.23 -5.20
C LEU A 146 -5.02 -18.71 -5.56
N GLN A 147 -5.42 -19.82 -4.97
CA GLN A 147 -6.77 -20.37 -4.99
C GLN A 147 -7.57 -19.88 -3.79
N GLU A 148 -8.90 -19.91 -3.88
CA GLU A 148 -9.80 -19.46 -2.80
C GLU A 148 -9.52 -20.15 -1.45
N SER A 149 -9.14 -21.43 -1.47
CA SER A 149 -8.83 -22.24 -0.28
C SER A 149 -7.39 -22.11 0.22
N ASP A 150 -6.51 -21.36 -0.47
CA ASP A 150 -5.13 -21.18 -0.03
C ASP A 150 -5.08 -20.39 1.28
N ILE A 151 -4.30 -20.89 2.24
CA ILE A 151 -4.02 -20.18 3.48
C ILE A 151 -2.95 -19.12 3.22
N VAL A 152 -3.35 -17.85 3.17
CA VAL A 152 -2.48 -16.73 2.76
C VAL A 152 -1.30 -16.58 3.72
N PHE A 153 -1.53 -16.76 5.02
CA PHE A 153 -0.50 -16.67 6.06
C PHE A 153 0.70 -17.59 5.83
N ASN A 154 0.49 -18.76 5.23
CA ASN A 154 1.54 -19.75 4.99
C ASN A 154 2.48 -19.36 3.84
N ARG A 155 2.08 -18.42 2.98
CA ARG A 155 2.88 -17.95 1.83
C ARG A 155 3.96 -16.96 2.25
N PHE A 156 3.70 -16.18 3.30
CA PHE A 156 4.63 -15.18 3.81
C PHE A 156 5.46 -15.80 4.93
N GLN A 157 6.77 -15.50 4.99
CA GLN A 157 7.65 -15.88 6.11
C GLN A 157 8.04 -14.63 6.91
N ARG A 158 8.20 -14.74 8.23
CA ARG A 158 8.93 -13.73 9.00
C ARG A 158 10.40 -13.88 8.61
N ARG A 159 10.88 -13.04 7.68
CA ARG A 159 12.31 -12.92 7.37
C ARG A 159 12.75 -11.49 7.66
N ASP A 160 13.88 -11.37 8.33
CA ASP A 160 14.06 -10.26 9.25
C ASP A 160 14.82 -9.06 8.69
N VAL A 161 15.36 -9.10 7.46
CA VAL A 161 16.31 -8.02 7.09
C VAL A 161 16.28 -7.55 5.62
N TYR A 162 15.98 -8.38 4.62
CA TYR A 162 16.09 -7.96 3.19
C TYR A 162 14.93 -8.37 2.26
N GLY A 163 14.14 -9.40 2.58
CA GLY A 163 13.12 -9.97 1.67
C GLY A 163 11.71 -9.39 1.77
N ALA A 164 11.44 -8.48 2.73
CA ALA A 164 10.10 -7.94 2.95
C ALA A 164 9.57 -7.10 1.77
N TRP A 165 10.47 -6.50 0.97
CA TRP A 165 10.11 -5.73 -0.23
C TRP A 165 9.87 -6.59 -1.47
N GLU A 166 10.34 -7.84 -1.44
CA GLU A 166 10.27 -8.78 -2.56
C GLU A 166 9.03 -9.65 -2.50
N GLN A 167 8.39 -9.73 -1.32
CA GLN A 167 7.19 -10.50 -1.07
C GLN A 167 5.97 -9.61 -0.79
N TYR A 168 4.92 -9.76 -1.57
CA TYR A 168 3.66 -9.05 -1.38
C TYR A 168 2.47 -9.85 -1.93
N LEU A 169 1.26 -9.50 -1.49
CA LEU A 169 0.04 -9.96 -2.14
C LEU A 169 -0.24 -9.05 -3.35
N GLY A 170 -0.13 -9.60 -4.54
CA GLY A 170 -0.39 -8.90 -5.79
C GLY A 170 -1.86 -8.99 -6.19
N LEU A 171 -2.42 -7.86 -6.62
CA LEU A 171 -3.76 -7.72 -7.17
C LEU A 171 -3.65 -7.46 -8.68
N GLU A 172 -3.81 -8.49 -9.50
CA GLU A 172 -3.79 -8.35 -10.96
C GLU A 172 -5.12 -7.81 -11.46
N HIS A 173 -5.09 -6.61 -12.05
CA HIS A 173 -6.21 -6.04 -12.79
C HIS A 173 -5.74 -4.88 -13.69
N SER A 174 -6.64 -4.39 -14.55
CA SER A 174 -6.38 -3.22 -15.40
C SER A 174 -6.29 -1.93 -14.58
N ASP A 175 -5.36 -1.05 -14.97
CA ASP A 175 -5.28 0.31 -14.43
C ASP A 175 -6.33 1.19 -15.11
N ASN A 176 -7.45 1.42 -14.41
CA ASN A 176 -8.55 2.27 -14.87
C ASN A 176 -8.34 3.75 -14.48
N THR A 177 -7.23 4.08 -13.82
CA THR A 177 -6.92 5.47 -13.45
C THR A 177 -6.64 6.26 -14.74
N PRO A 178 -7.23 7.46 -14.92
CA PRO A 178 -6.87 8.30 -16.05
C PRO A 178 -5.37 8.57 -16.04
N LYS A 179 -4.62 7.95 -16.96
CA LYS A 179 -3.20 8.21 -17.11
C LYS A 179 -3.05 9.71 -17.39
N ARG A 180 -2.52 10.47 -16.42
CA ARG A 180 -2.07 11.83 -16.71
C ARG A 180 -1.05 11.69 -17.82
N ALA A 181 -1.37 12.20 -19.01
CA ALA A 181 -0.39 12.32 -20.08
C ALA A 181 0.79 13.10 -19.48
N TYR A 182 1.94 12.44 -19.37
CA TYR A 182 3.18 13.15 -19.07
C TYR A 182 3.42 14.08 -20.25
N VAL A 183 2.98 15.33 -20.12
CA VAL A 183 3.44 16.41 -20.99
C VAL A 183 4.83 16.74 -20.48
N ASN A 184 5.85 16.20 -21.15
CA ASN A 184 7.22 16.65 -20.96
C ASN A 184 7.25 18.16 -21.26
N GLN A 185 7.46 18.97 -20.23
CA GLN A 185 7.93 20.35 -20.34
C GLN A 185 9.38 20.40 -19.87
#